data_AF-A0A9E3E6H2-F1
#
_entry.id   AF-A0A9E3E6H2-F1
#
_cell.length_a   1.000
_cell.length_b   1.000
_cell.length_c   1.000
_cell.angle_alpha   90.00
_cell.angle_beta   90.00
_cell.angle_gamma   90.00
#
_symmetry.space_group_name_H-M   'P 1'
#
loop_
_entity.id
_entity.type
_entity.pdbx_description
1 polymer ?
#
loop_
_entity_poly.entity_id
_entity_poly.type
_entity_poly.pdbx_seq_one_letter_code
_entity_poly.pdbx_strand_id
1 'polypeptide(L)'
;MATLMVMMPMVWATKMDTGVVYCRRADFEAIGGYDEEREFAEDVVFMWALKRLGAKRGQKLKRLTQAKAMASMRKFDRHGDWHYFTTVMPQGVPAIFQRSRRTDLAQRYWYTDDR
;
A
#
# COMPACT_ATOMS: atom_id res chain seq x y z
N MET A 1 9.34 -10.27 12.18
CA MET A 1 8.36 -10.00 13.28
C MET A 1 8.37 -8.55 13.79
N ALA A 2 9.53 -7.90 13.93
CA ALA A 2 9.60 -6.51 14.41
C ALA A 2 8.86 -5.51 13.50
N THR A 3 8.95 -5.72 12.19
CA THR A 3 8.30 -4.88 11.16
C THR A 3 6.78 -4.83 11.30
N LEU A 4 6.16 -5.97 11.60
CA LEU A 4 4.70 -6.05 11.80
C LEU A 4 4.27 -5.20 13.00
N MET A 5 5.02 -5.25 14.10
CA MET A 5 4.68 -4.49 15.32
C MET A 5 4.73 -2.97 15.09
N VAL A 6 5.68 -2.49 14.31
CA VAL A 6 5.80 -1.06 13.98
C VAL A 6 4.72 -0.60 13.00
N MET A 7 4.27 -1.49 12.10
CA MET A 7 3.21 -1.17 11.14
C MET A 7 1.81 -1.18 11.77
N MET A 8 1.61 -1.94 12.87
CA MET A 8 0.29 -2.08 13.51
C MET A 8 -0.34 -0.76 13.98
N PRO A 9 0.37 0.18 14.64
CA PRO A 9 -0.17 1.50 14.96
C PRO A 9 -0.64 2.27 13.72
N MET A 10 0.13 2.21 12.62
CA MET A 10 -0.25 2.85 11.36
C MET A 10 -1.50 2.22 10.76
N VAL A 11 -1.59 0.88 10.77
CA VAL A 11 -2.76 0.13 10.29
C VAL A 11 -4.00 0.45 11.14
N TRP A 12 -3.86 0.60 12.45
CA TRP A 12 -4.99 0.96 13.33
C TRP A 12 -5.47 2.39 13.10
N ALA A 13 -4.55 3.35 12.93
CA ALA A 13 -4.88 4.74 12.65
C ALA A 13 -5.53 4.94 11.28
N THR A 14 -5.00 4.28 10.25
CA THR A 14 -5.47 4.44 8.88
C THR A 14 -6.66 3.53 8.55
N LYS A 15 -6.77 2.38 9.24
CA LYS A 15 -7.63 1.23 8.93
C LYS A 15 -7.35 0.61 7.55
N MET A 16 -6.20 0.93 6.96
CA MET A 16 -5.82 0.48 5.64
C MET A 16 -5.00 -0.79 5.75
N ASP A 17 -5.28 -1.72 4.85
CA ASP A 17 -4.58 -2.98 4.69
C ASP A 17 -4.34 -3.14 3.18
N THR A 18 -3.08 -3.04 2.76
CA THR A 18 -2.67 -3.07 1.35
C THR A 18 -2.63 -4.48 0.77
N GLY A 19 -3.32 -5.45 1.38
CA GLY A 19 -3.38 -6.83 0.90
C GLY A 19 -4.40 -6.99 -0.23
N VAL A 20 -5.68 -6.92 0.11
CA VAL A 20 -6.78 -7.06 -0.84
C VAL A 20 -7.82 -5.98 -0.53
N VAL A 21 -8.17 -5.19 -1.54
CA VAL A 21 -9.13 -4.09 -1.41
C VAL A 21 -10.39 -4.44 -2.19
N TYR A 22 -11.55 -4.29 -1.54
CA TYR A 22 -12.85 -4.43 -2.19
C TYR A 22 -13.58 -3.08 -2.20
N CYS A 23 -14.08 -2.69 -3.36
CA CYS A 23 -14.93 -1.51 -3.52
C CYS A 23 -16.04 -1.78 -4.54
N ARG A 24 -17.10 -0.96 -4.52
CA ARG A 24 -18.11 -1.03 -5.57
C ARG A 24 -17.50 -0.49 -6.86
N ARG A 25 -17.86 -1.08 -8.00
CA ARG A 25 -17.43 -0.61 -9.32
C ARG A 25 -17.67 0.89 -9.53
N ALA A 26 -18.85 1.38 -9.15
CA ALA A 26 -19.18 2.81 -9.25
C ALA A 26 -18.25 3.71 -8.42
N ASP A 27 -17.73 3.22 -7.29
CA ASP A 27 -16.78 3.98 -6.46
C ASP A 27 -15.38 3.99 -7.10
N PHE A 28 -14.97 2.86 -7.68
CA PHE A 28 -13.73 2.76 -8.46
C PHE A 28 -13.72 3.73 -9.65
N GLU A 29 -14.80 3.72 -10.44
CA GLU A 29 -14.98 4.63 -11.58
C GLU A 29 -15.03 6.09 -11.14
N ALA A 30 -15.70 6.40 -10.01
CA ALA A 30 -15.76 7.77 -9.48
C ALA A 30 -14.41 8.31 -8.97
N ILE A 31 -13.49 7.42 -8.58
CA ILE A 31 -12.13 7.78 -8.15
C ILE A 31 -11.19 7.93 -9.35
N GLY A 32 -11.53 7.33 -10.49
CA GLY A 32 -10.66 7.26 -11.67
C GLY A 32 -9.71 6.06 -11.66
N GLY A 33 -9.96 5.05 -10.81
CA GLY A 33 -9.17 3.83 -10.74
C GLY A 33 -7.78 4.01 -10.13
N TYR A 34 -6.85 3.14 -10.54
CA TYR A 34 -5.44 3.17 -10.14
C TYR A 34 -4.64 4.11 -11.05
N ASP A 35 -3.69 4.84 -10.46
CA ASP A 35 -2.83 5.78 -11.17
C ASP A 35 -1.63 5.02 -11.75
N GLU A 36 -1.72 4.61 -13.03
CA GLU A 36 -0.69 3.82 -13.73
C GLU A 36 0.68 4.52 -13.82
N GLU A 37 0.72 5.85 -13.61
CA GLU A 37 1.98 6.61 -13.55
C GLU A 37 2.78 6.33 -12.27
N ARG A 38 2.18 5.65 -11.28
CA ARG A 38 2.81 5.35 -9.99
C ARG A 38 3.30 3.91 -9.94
N GLU A 39 4.62 3.74 -9.92
CA GLU A 39 5.26 2.42 -9.73
C GLU A 39 5.15 1.89 -8.30
N PHE A 40 4.79 2.74 -7.32
CA PHE A 40 4.70 2.36 -5.91
C PHE A 40 3.62 3.17 -5.16
N ALA A 41 3.09 2.58 -4.09
CA ALA A 41 2.07 3.16 -3.20
C ALA A 41 0.72 3.46 -3.87
N GLU A 42 0.46 2.92 -5.07
CA GLU A 42 -0.82 3.04 -5.77
C GLU A 42 -2.01 2.63 -4.90
N ASP A 43 -1.89 1.51 -4.17
CA ASP A 43 -2.92 1.01 -3.27
C ASP A 43 -3.22 1.96 -2.11
N VAL A 44 -2.18 2.58 -1.55
CA VAL A 44 -2.34 3.53 -0.44
C VAL A 44 -3.08 4.77 -0.92
N VAL A 45 -2.70 5.30 -2.08
CA VAL A 45 -3.32 6.48 -2.69
C VAL A 45 -4.77 6.19 -3.03
N PHE A 46 -5.03 5.03 -3.65
CA PHE A 46 -6.37 4.56 -3.96
C PHE A 46 -7.25 4.42 -2.70
N MET A 47 -6.74 3.78 -1.65
CA MET A 47 -7.47 3.65 -0.38
C MET A 47 -7.73 5.00 0.29
N TRP A 48 -6.81 5.96 0.20
CA TRP A 48 -7.02 7.33 0.69
C TRP A 48 -8.13 8.04 -0.08
N ALA A 49 -8.15 7.91 -1.41
CA ALA A 49 -9.21 8.45 -2.26
C ALA A 49 -10.58 7.81 -1.91
N LEU A 50 -10.61 6.49 -1.72
CA LEU A 50 -11.82 5.77 -1.32
C LEU A 50 -12.32 6.20 0.06
N LYS A 51 -11.41 6.38 1.03
CA LYS A 51 -11.75 6.90 2.36
C LYS A 51 -12.34 8.30 2.28
N ARG A 52 -11.78 9.18 1.42
CA ARG A 52 -12.29 10.54 1.21
C ARG A 52 -13.66 10.54 0.53
N LEU A 53 -13.87 9.69 -0.48
CA LEU A 53 -15.16 9.52 -1.15
C LEU A 53 -16.23 9.01 -0.16
N GLY A 54 -15.89 7.99 0.62
CA GLY A 54 -16.77 7.45 1.65
C GLY A 54 -17.12 8.49 2.71
N ALA A 55 -16.14 9.27 3.20
CA ALA A 55 -16.36 10.31 4.21
C ALA A 55 -17.36 11.38 3.73
N LYS A 56 -17.29 11.80 2.46
CA LYS A 56 -18.27 12.73 1.86
C LYS A 56 -19.70 12.18 1.85
N ARG A 57 -19.85 10.85 1.91
CA ARG A 57 -21.13 10.12 1.89
C ARG A 57 -21.52 9.56 3.28
N GLY A 58 -20.80 9.93 4.34
CA GLY A 58 -21.01 9.38 5.68
C GLY A 58 -20.61 7.91 5.86
N GLN A 59 -19.86 7.34 4.91
CA GLN A 59 -19.37 5.96 4.92
C GLN A 59 -17.95 5.89 5.47
N LYS A 60 -17.56 4.70 5.98
CA LYS A 60 -16.24 4.46 6.58
C LYS A 60 -15.57 3.26 5.93
N LEU A 61 -14.27 3.37 5.66
CA LEU A 61 -13.45 2.24 5.26
C LEU A 61 -13.35 1.24 6.43
N LYS A 62 -13.66 -0.02 6.16
CA LYS A 62 -13.64 -1.11 7.14
C LYS A 62 -12.66 -2.19 6.69
N ARG A 63 -11.76 -2.57 7.59
CA ARG A 63 -10.84 -3.69 7.41
C ARG A 63 -11.51 -5.00 7.85
N LEU A 64 -11.33 -6.06 7.07
CA LEU A 64 -11.71 -7.41 7.48
C LEU A 64 -10.65 -7.94 8.44
N THR A 65 -11.02 -8.22 9.68
CA THR A 65 -10.08 -8.70 10.71
C THR A 65 -10.01 -10.23 10.79
N GLN A 66 -11.05 -10.91 10.31
CA GLN A 66 -11.19 -12.37 10.35
C GLN A 66 -10.59 -13.07 9.14
N ALA A 67 -10.60 -12.42 7.96
CA ALA A 67 -9.99 -12.93 6.74
C ALA A 67 -8.77 -12.06 6.41
N LYS A 68 -7.58 -12.65 6.50
CA LYS A 68 -6.31 -11.96 6.21
C LYS A 68 -5.76 -12.45 4.88
N ALA A 69 -5.27 -11.53 4.06
CA ALA A 69 -4.50 -11.88 2.88
C ALA A 69 -3.17 -12.50 3.33
N MET A 70 -2.88 -13.72 2.89
CA MET A 70 -1.60 -14.39 3.14
C MET A 70 -0.65 -14.01 2.01
N ALA A 71 0.35 -13.19 2.32
CA ALA A 71 1.41 -12.82 1.38
C ALA A 71 2.63 -13.73 1.53
N SER A 72 3.40 -13.90 0.44
CA SER A 72 4.66 -14.64 0.47
C SER A 72 5.73 -13.92 1.29
N MET A 73 6.44 -14.65 2.15
CA MET A 73 7.54 -14.14 2.97
C MET A 73 8.88 -14.05 2.20
N ARG A 74 8.93 -14.46 0.93
CA ARG A 74 10.16 -14.54 0.10
C ARG A 74 11.06 -13.29 0.18
N LYS A 75 10.46 -12.08 0.15
CA LYS A 75 11.22 -10.82 0.24
C LYS A 75 11.76 -10.54 1.65
N PHE A 76 11.00 -10.92 2.68
CA PHE A 76 11.47 -10.82 4.07
C PHE A 76 12.60 -11.82 4.35
N ASP A 77 12.54 -13.02 3.78
CA ASP A 77 13.59 -14.03 3.92
C ASP A 77 14.88 -13.61 3.22
N ARG A 78 14.77 -12.97 2.04
CA ARG A 78 15.93 -12.50 1.25
C ARG A 78 16.59 -11.24 1.81
N HIS A 79 15.81 -10.28 2.32
CA HIS A 79 16.32 -8.97 2.74
C HIS A 79 16.30 -8.73 4.26
N GLY A 80 15.78 -9.67 5.05
CA GLY A 80 15.62 -9.55 6.50
C GLY A 80 14.49 -8.59 6.92
N ASP A 81 14.16 -8.56 8.21
CA ASP A 81 13.06 -7.74 8.75
C ASP A 81 13.27 -6.23 8.52
N TRP A 82 14.52 -5.75 8.47
CA TRP A 82 14.86 -4.32 8.42
C TRP A 82 14.77 -3.67 7.05
N HIS A 83 14.68 -4.46 5.97
CA HIS A 83 14.56 -3.93 4.61
C HIS A 83 13.36 -2.99 4.46
N TYR A 84 12.30 -3.21 5.23
CA TYR A 84 11.09 -2.38 5.16
C TYR A 84 11.37 -0.94 5.62
N PHE A 85 12.24 -0.74 6.61
CA PHE A 85 12.58 0.59 7.12
C PHE A 85 13.72 1.24 6.34
N THR A 86 14.67 0.46 5.85
CA THR A 86 15.82 1.00 5.11
C THR A 86 15.52 1.24 3.64
N THR A 87 14.59 0.47 3.06
CA THR A 87 14.35 0.44 1.61
C THR A 87 12.91 0.83 1.26
N VAL A 88 11.91 0.24 1.91
CA VAL A 88 10.49 0.45 1.53
C VAL A 88 9.94 1.78 2.02
N MET A 89 10.10 2.12 3.31
CA MET A 89 9.56 3.35 3.90
C MET A 89 10.17 4.64 3.32
N PRO A 90 11.51 4.75 3.12
CA PRO A 90 12.12 5.94 2.55
C PRO A 90 11.72 6.21 1.10
N GLN A 91 11.31 5.18 0.36
CA GLN A 91 10.82 5.30 -1.01
C GLN A 91 9.30 5.49 -1.04
N GLY A 92 8.58 4.79 -0.16
CA GLY A 92 7.13 4.76 -0.13
C GLY A 92 6.48 6.03 0.38
N VAL A 93 7.02 6.63 1.45
CA VAL A 93 6.45 7.87 2.00
C VAL A 93 6.53 9.01 0.98
N PRO A 94 7.68 9.28 0.33
CA PRO A 94 7.73 10.28 -0.75
C PRO A 94 6.85 9.94 -1.94
N ALA A 95 6.72 8.66 -2.34
CA ALA A 95 5.89 8.24 -3.49
C ALA A 95 4.38 8.47 -3.27
N ILE A 96 3.91 8.56 -2.02
CA ILE A 96 2.54 8.98 -1.74
C ILE A 96 2.34 10.45 -2.16
N PHE A 97 3.31 11.33 -1.86
CA PHE A 97 3.24 12.76 -2.11
C PHE A 97 3.74 13.19 -3.50
N GLN A 98 4.64 12.41 -4.12
CA GLN A 98 5.25 12.69 -5.42
C GLN A 98 4.73 11.68 -6.45
N ARG A 99 4.06 12.18 -7.50
CA ARG A 99 3.33 11.36 -8.47
C ARG A 99 4.25 10.50 -9.36
N SER A 100 5.42 11.02 -9.70
CA SER A 100 6.40 10.32 -10.55
C SER A 100 7.76 10.23 -9.85
N ARG A 101 7.98 9.16 -9.08
CA ARG A 101 9.34 8.76 -8.71
C ARG A 101 9.64 7.39 -9.30
N ARG A 102 9.92 7.40 -10.60
CA ARG A 102 10.69 6.36 -11.27
C ARG A 102 12.08 6.37 -10.67
N THR A 103 12.26 5.60 -9.61
CA THR A 103 13.54 5.53 -8.92
C THR A 103 14.18 4.22 -9.36
N ASP A 104 15.37 4.26 -9.95
CA ASP A 104 16.12 3.08 -10.43
C ASP A 104 16.22 1.98 -9.33
N LEU A 105 16.21 2.40 -8.05
CA LEU A 105 16.13 1.56 -6.86
C LEU A 105 14.79 0.83 -6.68
N ALA A 106 13.66 1.47 -6.97
CA ALA A 106 12.34 0.85 -6.89
C ALA A 106 12.19 -0.22 -7.99
N GLN A 107 12.73 0.05 -9.19
CA GLN A 107 12.75 -0.93 -10.27
C GLN A 107 13.62 -2.16 -9.93
N ARG A 108 14.79 -1.94 -9.29
CA ARG A 108 15.64 -3.03 -8.79
C ARG A 108 14.96 -3.87 -7.71
N TYR A 109 14.33 -3.23 -6.74
CA TYR A 109 13.73 -3.91 -5.59
C TYR A 109 12.37 -4.58 -5.90
N TRP A 110 11.56 -3.98 -6.76
CA TRP A 110 10.22 -4.48 -7.08
C TRP A 110 10.17 -5.36 -8.33
N TYR A 111 10.97 -5.07 -9.36
CA TYR A 111 10.85 -5.70 -10.69
C TYR A 111 12.07 -6.52 -11.15
N THR A 112 13.27 -6.31 -10.61
CA THR A 112 14.49 -6.95 -11.14
C THR A 112 14.85 -8.26 -10.45
N ASP A 113 14.10 -8.64 -9.41
CA ASP A 113 14.42 -9.78 -8.53
C ASP A 113 13.91 -11.15 -9.05
N ASP A 114 13.41 -11.19 -10.30
CA ASP A 114 12.88 -12.36 -11.01
C ASP A 114 13.73 -12.76 -12.26
N ARG A 115 15.05 -12.48 -12.28
CA ARG A 115 15.99 -13.08 -13.24
C ARG A 115 17.00 -14.01 -12.58
#